data_AF-A0A0F0LGW8-F1
#
_entry.id   AF-A0A0F0LGW8-F1
#
_cell.length_a   1.000
_cell.length_b   1.000
_cell.length_c   1.000
_cell.angle_alpha   90.00
_cell.angle_beta   90.00
_cell.angle_gamma   90.00
#
_symmetry.space_group_name_H-M   'P 1'
#
loop_
_entity.id
_entity.type
_entity.pdbx_description
1 polymer ?
#
loop_
_entity_poly.entity_id
_entity_poly.type
_entity_poly.pdbx_seq_one_letter_code
_entity_poly.pdbx_strand_id
1 'polypeptide(L)'
;MRPPEALSALPLVQGSSAAPVAPQVAGRLSALPGITTEHLKTVGDRLSAAQRAGLAVLPDVWPLATAAATEAEPGVRRLLLAAALSVTDRADVLLAATATDTRVVISEGVQRTVRFSAGRFRFLSEADRSAMLAGADAAECETIHRALWLAHRQHGLADVGLWHAVHGRAETDPRALRALIAVGQRLLTRGNPEAAFRIASARALAGAAATRSNAAMLGARSALVLGCFDDAVRLFQAAELGEGDLRAQAQTGRRVAQSFLDGPDEGADALARVASQLPLLRSAAATATDHAALTGIDSIAEIWWTSPDEADERHARLYLSVIPAAEVWPWNSAPGPLSPLIEAHVRGQQAGFLLHAGRAAEAATVLGDALVRLPMTHIGGGVTSSALVALQDDAPELVQGFGPALIALRPGRTVGYAVVPDVDGASTVAVSCTAVDERATRPGFPALALLTARESGVIDLLARGLRNREIGLELGISERTVEVHLTNAFRKLGVRNRAEVLARLLEDREEGGAPASRRRERA
;
A
#
# COMPACT_ATOMS: atom_id res chain seq x y z
N MET A 1 16.01 -4.85 17.92
CA MET A 1 15.47 -3.49 17.68
C MET A 1 13.97 -3.67 17.70
N ARG A 2 13.24 -3.21 18.75
CA ARG A 2 11.83 -3.60 18.95
C ARG A 2 11.03 -3.43 17.64
N PRO A 3 10.19 -4.41 17.27
CA PRO A 3 9.32 -4.27 16.11
C PRO A 3 8.49 -2.98 16.26
N PRO A 4 8.27 -2.21 15.19
CA PRO A 4 7.32 -1.10 15.24
C PRO A 4 6.00 -1.60 15.85
N GLU A 5 5.37 -0.86 16.77
CA GLU A 5 4.11 -1.28 17.40
C GLU A 5 3.04 -1.68 16.36
N ALA A 6 3.09 -1.06 15.18
CA ALA A 6 2.30 -1.40 14.00
C ALA A 6 2.38 -2.89 13.57
N LEU A 7 3.50 -3.58 13.80
CA LEU A 7 3.63 -5.02 13.48
C LEU A 7 2.72 -5.89 14.33
N SER A 8 2.47 -5.51 15.58
CA SER A 8 1.56 -6.24 16.47
C SER A 8 0.10 -6.16 16.02
N ALA A 9 -0.24 -5.17 15.19
CA ALA A 9 -1.57 -5.00 14.65
C ALA A 9 -1.85 -5.84 13.40
N LEU A 10 -0.83 -6.29 12.66
CA LEU A 10 -1.00 -7.13 11.47
C LEU A 10 -1.93 -8.33 11.73
N PRO A 11 -1.66 -9.22 12.70
CA PRO A 11 -2.54 -10.38 12.95
C PRO A 11 -3.92 -9.96 13.45
N LEU A 12 -4.05 -8.82 14.13
CA LEU A 12 -5.32 -8.30 14.62
C LEU A 12 -6.23 -7.83 13.48
N VAL A 13 -5.66 -7.08 12.52
CA VAL A 13 -6.38 -6.59 11.33
C VAL A 13 -6.68 -7.73 10.35
N GLN A 14 -5.82 -8.74 10.34
CA GLN A 14 -6.00 -9.92 9.51
C GLN A 14 -7.17 -10.80 9.99
N GLY A 15 -7.32 -10.92 11.31
CA GLY A 15 -8.44 -11.62 11.93
C GLY A 15 -8.56 -13.07 11.46
N SER A 16 -9.77 -13.46 11.03
CA SER A 16 -10.04 -14.77 10.43
C SER A 16 -9.91 -14.80 8.90
N SER A 17 -9.61 -13.66 8.28
CA SER A 17 -9.46 -13.56 6.83
C SER A 17 -8.24 -14.36 6.37
N ALA A 18 -8.27 -14.85 5.13
CA ALA A 18 -7.09 -15.41 4.44
C ALA A 18 -6.36 -14.36 3.58
N ALA A 19 -6.89 -13.14 3.48
CA ALA A 19 -6.33 -12.07 2.67
C ALA A 19 -5.22 -11.31 3.44
N PRO A 20 -4.02 -11.12 2.84
CA PRO A 20 -2.91 -10.45 3.50
C PRO A 20 -3.21 -8.99 3.83
N VAL A 21 -2.63 -8.54 4.94
CA VAL A 21 -2.70 -7.14 5.39
C VAL A 21 -1.39 -6.43 5.08
N ALA A 22 -1.48 -5.30 4.40
CA ALA A 22 -0.34 -4.48 4.09
C ALA A 22 0.21 -3.80 5.34
N PRO A 23 1.54 -3.80 5.53
CA PRO A 23 2.20 -3.14 6.65
C PRO A 23 1.72 -1.69 6.88
N GLN A 24 1.57 -0.92 5.80
CA GLN A 24 1.11 0.47 5.86
C GLN A 24 -0.36 0.60 6.27
N VAL A 25 -1.18 -0.41 5.99
CA VAL A 25 -2.59 -0.45 6.43
C VAL A 25 -2.66 -0.71 7.93
N ALA A 26 -1.93 -1.70 8.43
CA ALA A 26 -1.85 -1.97 9.86
C ALA A 26 -1.25 -0.79 10.64
N GLY A 27 -0.20 -0.15 10.10
CA GLY A 27 0.40 1.05 10.67
C GLY A 27 -0.59 2.21 10.75
N ARG A 28 -1.31 2.50 9.66
CA ARG A 28 -2.33 3.55 9.63
C ARG A 28 -3.48 3.30 10.60
N LEU A 29 -3.93 2.05 10.74
CA LEU A 29 -4.99 1.68 11.69
C LEU A 29 -4.54 1.79 13.14
N SER A 30 -3.30 1.38 13.44
CA SER A 30 -2.72 1.46 14.79
C SER A 30 -2.47 2.89 15.24
N ALA A 31 -2.24 3.80 14.28
CA ALA A 31 -2.06 5.22 14.53
C ALA A 31 -3.38 5.97 14.79
N LEU A 32 -4.55 5.33 14.64
CA LEU A 32 -5.84 5.97 14.91
C LEU A 32 -5.97 6.30 16.41
N PRO A 33 -6.35 7.54 16.78
CA PRO A 33 -6.53 7.93 18.17
C PRO A 33 -7.54 7.00 18.88
N GLY A 34 -7.20 6.53 20.08
CA GLY A 34 -8.10 5.73 20.92
C GLY A 34 -8.46 4.34 20.36
N ILE A 35 -7.75 3.85 19.34
CA ILE A 35 -7.99 2.53 18.78
C ILE A 35 -7.58 1.42 19.79
N THR A 36 -8.38 0.35 19.85
CA THR A 36 -8.11 -0.81 20.71
C THR A 36 -7.86 -2.05 19.85
N THR A 37 -7.38 -3.13 20.45
CA THR A 37 -7.19 -4.40 19.74
C THR A 37 -8.50 -4.99 19.21
N GLU A 38 -9.61 -4.77 19.90
CA GLU A 38 -10.95 -5.15 19.44
C GLU A 38 -11.43 -4.29 18.26
N HIS A 39 -11.16 -2.98 18.29
CA HIS A 39 -11.43 -2.11 17.16
C HIS A 39 -10.64 -2.53 15.92
N LEU A 40 -9.35 -2.89 16.06
CA LEU A 40 -8.52 -3.36 14.95
C LEU A 40 -9.10 -4.62 14.29
N LYS A 41 -9.56 -5.59 15.09
CA LYS A 41 -10.25 -6.81 14.58
C LYS A 41 -11.54 -6.46 13.84
N THR A 42 -12.39 -5.66 14.48
CA THR A 42 -13.69 -5.24 13.91
C THR A 42 -13.54 -4.52 12.58
N VAL A 43 -12.56 -3.62 12.49
CA VAL A 43 -12.25 -2.90 11.25
C VAL A 43 -11.68 -3.86 10.21
N GLY A 44 -10.70 -4.69 10.60
CA GLY A 44 -10.06 -5.68 9.73
C GLY A 44 -11.05 -6.61 9.01
N ASP A 45 -12.04 -7.12 9.74
CA ASP A 45 -13.09 -8.01 9.21
C ASP A 45 -14.02 -7.30 8.21
N ARG A 46 -14.15 -5.97 8.30
CA ARG A 46 -15.03 -5.17 7.43
C ARG A 46 -14.32 -4.54 6.25
N LEU A 47 -12.99 -4.50 6.23
CA LEU A 47 -12.24 -4.04 5.07
C LEU A 47 -12.39 -5.01 3.90
N SER A 48 -12.35 -4.50 2.66
CA SER A 48 -12.23 -5.35 1.49
C SER A 48 -10.83 -5.98 1.41
N ALA A 49 -10.68 -7.04 0.59
CA ALA A 49 -9.36 -7.63 0.35
C ALA A 49 -8.38 -6.58 -0.24
N ALA A 50 -8.83 -5.76 -1.19
CA ALA A 50 -8.03 -4.68 -1.77
C ALA A 50 -7.63 -3.62 -0.73
N GLN A 51 -8.53 -3.26 0.19
CA GLN A 51 -8.21 -2.32 1.28
C GLN A 51 -7.21 -2.89 2.27
N ARG A 52 -7.36 -4.17 2.68
CA ARG A 52 -6.36 -4.84 3.51
C ARG A 52 -5.01 -4.90 2.81
N ALA A 53 -5.00 -5.16 1.51
CA ALA A 53 -3.80 -5.21 0.68
C ALA A 53 -3.18 -3.83 0.38
N GLY A 54 -3.81 -2.72 0.79
CA GLY A 54 -3.35 -1.37 0.48
C GLY A 54 -3.57 -0.94 -0.98
N LEU A 55 -4.27 -1.75 -1.78
CA LEU A 55 -4.60 -1.51 -3.19
C LEU A 55 -5.81 -0.60 -3.38
N ALA A 56 -6.59 -0.39 -2.32
CA ALA A 56 -7.73 0.52 -2.30
C ALA A 56 -7.63 1.50 -1.13
N VAL A 57 -8.16 2.70 -1.31
CA VAL A 57 -8.15 3.74 -0.29
C VAL A 57 -9.01 3.30 0.89
N LEU A 58 -8.50 3.52 2.11
CA LEU A 58 -9.22 3.21 3.33
C LEU A 58 -10.44 4.13 3.50
N PRO A 59 -11.52 3.63 4.11
CA PRO A 59 -12.72 4.43 4.28
C PRO A 59 -12.48 5.62 5.21
N ASP A 60 -13.11 6.75 4.89
CA ASP A 60 -13.08 7.97 5.71
C ASP A 60 -13.87 7.82 7.02
N VAL A 61 -14.84 6.90 7.07
CA VAL A 61 -15.65 6.61 8.25
C VAL A 61 -15.47 5.15 8.58
N TRP A 62 -14.98 4.87 9.78
CA TRP A 62 -14.69 3.52 10.18
C TRP A 62 -15.95 2.84 10.69
N PRO A 63 -16.11 1.54 10.43
CA PRO A 63 -17.28 0.81 10.86
C PRO A 63 -17.17 0.39 12.33
N LEU A 64 -16.85 1.36 13.20
CA LEU A 64 -16.68 1.24 14.64
C LEU A 64 -18.00 1.65 15.29
N ALA A 65 -18.68 0.71 15.93
CA ALA A 65 -19.91 1.00 16.67
C ALA A 65 -19.55 1.32 18.13
N THR A 66 -20.02 2.46 18.65
CA THR A 66 -20.01 2.72 20.09
C THR A 66 -21.38 3.27 20.51
N ALA A 67 -21.93 2.78 21.62
CA ALA A 67 -23.22 3.24 22.15
C ALA A 67 -23.18 4.69 22.71
N ALA A 68 -21.99 5.26 22.93
CA ALA A 68 -21.80 6.47 23.74
C ALA A 68 -22.08 7.81 23.03
N ALA A 69 -22.13 7.86 21.70
CA ALA A 69 -22.24 9.11 20.94
C ALA A 69 -23.69 9.63 20.77
N THR A 70 -24.69 8.81 21.12
CA THR A 70 -26.11 9.06 20.80
C THR A 70 -26.87 9.89 21.85
N GLU A 71 -26.35 10.03 23.08
CA GLU A 71 -27.07 10.67 24.21
C GLU A 71 -26.46 12.01 24.66
N ALA A 72 -25.93 12.81 23.73
CA ALA A 72 -25.39 14.13 24.06
C ALA A 72 -26.49 15.22 24.09
N GLU A 73 -26.36 16.19 25.00
CA GLU A 73 -27.17 17.42 24.99
C GLU A 73 -27.12 18.09 23.60
N PRO A 74 -28.21 18.69 23.07
CA PRO A 74 -28.24 19.23 21.71
C PRO A 74 -27.08 20.15 21.33
N GLY A 75 -26.64 21.02 22.25
CA GLY A 75 -25.49 21.92 22.01
C GLY A 75 -24.17 21.17 21.86
N VAL A 76 -23.94 20.16 22.72
CA VAL A 76 -22.75 19.29 22.67
C VAL A 76 -22.78 18.43 21.41
N ARG A 77 -23.93 17.80 21.10
CA ARG A 77 -24.11 16.99 19.88
C ARG A 77 -23.80 17.81 18.63
N ARG A 78 -24.34 19.03 18.53
CA ARG A 78 -24.11 19.93 17.40
C ARG A 78 -22.63 20.25 17.22
N LEU A 79 -21.91 20.55 18.31
CA LEU A 79 -20.47 20.82 18.28
C LEU A 79 -19.68 19.59 17.83
N LEU A 80 -19.95 18.43 18.42
CA LEU A 80 -19.23 17.20 18.11
C LEU A 80 -19.50 16.72 16.67
N LEU A 81 -20.74 16.81 16.19
CA LEU A 81 -21.05 16.47 14.81
C LEU A 81 -20.40 17.44 13.81
N ALA A 82 -20.38 18.75 14.12
CA ALA A 82 -19.64 19.73 13.34
C ALA A 82 -18.14 19.44 13.32
N ALA A 83 -17.57 19.04 14.46
CA ALA A 83 -16.18 18.63 14.55
C ALA A 83 -15.90 17.37 13.71
N ALA A 84 -16.81 16.39 13.73
CA ALA A 84 -16.67 15.12 13.00
C ALA A 84 -16.79 15.29 11.48
N LEU A 85 -17.67 16.19 11.02
CA LEU A 85 -17.87 16.54 9.61
C LEU A 85 -16.85 17.57 9.09
N SER A 86 -16.18 18.29 9.99
CA SER A 86 -15.21 19.33 9.61
C SER A 86 -14.03 18.73 8.87
N VAL A 87 -13.62 19.45 7.85
CA VAL A 87 -12.49 19.09 7.00
C VAL A 87 -11.22 19.85 7.35
N THR A 88 -11.28 20.65 8.41
CA THR A 88 -10.15 21.34 9.02
C THR A 88 -10.18 21.09 10.52
N ASP A 89 -9.02 21.21 11.16
CA ASP A 89 -8.88 21.17 12.61
C ASP A 89 -8.95 22.57 13.25
N ARG A 90 -9.43 23.60 12.53
CA ARG A 90 -9.50 24.98 13.03
C ARG A 90 -10.64 25.16 14.04
N ALA A 91 -10.29 25.47 15.29
CA ALA A 91 -11.27 25.67 16.35
C ALA A 91 -12.13 26.92 16.12
N ASP A 92 -11.56 28.00 15.58
CA ASP A 92 -12.32 29.23 15.30
C ASP A 92 -13.44 29.00 14.28
N VAL A 93 -13.17 28.27 13.20
CA VAL A 93 -14.17 27.89 12.20
C VAL A 93 -15.26 26.99 12.80
N LEU A 94 -14.86 26.01 13.61
CA LEU A 94 -15.78 25.08 14.27
C LEU A 94 -16.74 25.82 15.21
N LEU A 95 -16.21 26.72 16.04
CA LEU A 95 -17.00 27.49 17.00
C LEU A 95 -17.92 28.49 16.30
N ALA A 96 -17.46 29.14 15.23
CA ALA A 96 -18.28 30.01 14.40
C ALA A 96 -19.44 29.27 13.73
N ALA A 97 -19.19 28.07 13.18
CA ALA A 97 -20.22 27.26 12.53
C ALA A 97 -21.33 26.79 13.49
N THR A 98 -21.00 26.60 14.76
CA THR A 98 -21.90 26.03 15.75
C THR A 98 -22.56 27.09 16.63
N ALA A 99 -22.09 28.34 16.57
CA ALA A 99 -22.46 29.42 17.49
C ALA A 99 -22.31 28.98 18.97
N THR A 100 -21.24 28.24 19.26
CA THR A 100 -21.07 27.55 20.54
C THR A 100 -20.57 28.50 21.62
N ASP A 101 -21.24 28.50 22.79
CA ASP A 101 -20.80 29.20 24.00
C ASP A 101 -19.58 28.51 24.62
N THR A 102 -18.65 29.28 25.19
CA THR A 102 -17.45 28.76 25.86
C THR A 102 -17.77 27.70 26.93
N ARG A 103 -18.92 27.79 27.61
CA ARG A 103 -19.41 26.81 28.60
C ARG A 103 -19.62 25.42 28.00
N VAL A 104 -20.08 25.33 26.75
CA VAL A 104 -20.27 24.04 26.06
C VAL A 104 -18.91 23.42 25.75
N VAL A 105 -17.94 24.23 25.31
CA VAL A 105 -16.57 23.78 24.98
C VAL A 105 -15.86 23.18 26.20
N ILE A 106 -16.07 23.75 27.39
CA ILE A 106 -15.47 23.26 28.64
C ILE A 106 -16.31 22.19 29.36
N SER A 107 -17.44 21.78 28.78
CA SER A 107 -18.26 20.73 29.36
C SER A 107 -17.52 19.39 29.39
N GLU A 108 -17.82 18.56 30.39
CA GLU A 108 -17.19 17.24 30.53
C GLU A 108 -17.40 16.38 29.26
N GLY A 109 -18.60 16.40 28.68
CA GLY A 109 -18.91 15.66 27.46
C GLY A 109 -18.03 16.04 26.27
N VAL A 110 -17.71 17.33 26.10
CA VAL A 110 -16.81 17.78 25.02
C VAL A 110 -15.36 17.43 25.35
N GLN A 111 -14.89 17.70 26.56
CA GLN A 111 -13.49 17.46 26.94
C GLN A 111 -13.09 15.98 26.93
N ARG A 112 -14.04 15.07 27.13
CA ARG A 112 -13.83 13.61 27.04
C ARG A 112 -13.74 13.09 25.61
N THR A 113 -14.25 13.83 24.62
CA THR A 113 -14.31 13.38 23.23
C THR A 113 -13.37 14.17 22.31
N VAL A 114 -13.22 15.48 22.53
CA VAL A 114 -12.43 16.38 21.68
C VAL A 114 -11.47 17.21 22.53
N ARG A 115 -10.19 17.21 22.13
CA ARG A 115 -9.17 18.08 22.71
C ARG A 115 -9.02 19.35 21.87
N PHE A 116 -9.09 20.50 22.52
CA PHE A 116 -8.73 21.79 21.95
C PHE A 116 -7.32 22.19 22.40
N SER A 117 -6.45 22.56 21.46
CA SER A 117 -5.08 23.01 21.75
C SER A 117 -4.56 23.93 20.64
N ALA A 118 -3.94 25.05 21.01
CA ALA A 118 -3.34 26.01 20.08
C ALA A 118 -4.26 26.44 18.91
N GLY A 119 -5.52 26.75 19.21
CA GLY A 119 -6.51 27.14 18.19
C GLY A 119 -6.98 25.99 17.29
N ARG A 120 -6.63 24.75 17.62
CA ARG A 120 -6.99 23.54 16.88
C ARG A 120 -7.83 22.59 17.73
N PHE A 121 -8.53 21.67 17.09
CA PHE A 121 -9.26 20.60 17.76
C PHE A 121 -8.95 19.22 17.17
N ARG A 122 -9.01 18.17 17.98
CA ARG A 122 -8.89 16.77 17.54
C ARG A 122 -9.75 15.85 18.38
N PHE A 123 -10.34 14.83 17.76
CA PHE A 123 -10.97 13.73 18.48
C PHE A 123 -9.92 12.94 19.26
N LEU A 124 -10.26 12.54 20.48
CA LEU A 124 -9.44 11.66 21.31
C LEU A 124 -9.55 10.19 20.87
N SER A 125 -10.68 9.83 20.28
CA SER A 125 -11.01 8.49 19.81
C SER A 125 -11.63 8.56 18.41
N GLU A 126 -11.08 7.80 17.47
CA GLU A 126 -11.63 7.65 16.13
C GLU A 126 -12.95 6.86 16.13
N ALA A 127 -13.14 5.99 17.12
CA ALA A 127 -14.41 5.29 17.33
C ALA A 127 -15.53 6.27 17.68
N ASP A 128 -15.26 7.26 18.54
CA ASP A 128 -16.25 8.27 18.92
C ASP A 128 -16.61 9.17 17.74
N ARG A 129 -15.61 9.55 16.91
CA ARG A 129 -15.85 10.32 15.68
C ARG A 129 -16.73 9.54 14.71
N SER A 130 -16.41 8.27 14.49
CA SER A 130 -17.16 7.39 13.58
C SER A 130 -18.58 7.14 14.08
N ALA A 131 -18.77 6.96 15.38
CA ALA A 131 -20.09 6.80 15.99
C ALA A 131 -20.95 8.06 15.89
N MET A 132 -20.36 9.25 16.06
CA MET A 132 -21.06 10.52 15.86
C MET A 132 -21.59 10.67 14.43
N LEU A 133 -20.79 10.27 13.42
CA LEU A 133 -21.21 10.28 12.03
C LEU A 133 -22.27 9.21 11.72
N ALA A 134 -22.13 8.01 12.27
CA ALA A 134 -23.07 6.91 12.05
C ALA A 134 -24.45 7.18 12.68
N GLY A 135 -24.49 7.91 13.79
CA GLY A 135 -25.73 8.28 14.48
C GLY A 135 -26.39 9.57 13.98
N ALA A 136 -25.82 10.25 12.98
CA ALA A 136 -26.38 11.48 12.42
C ALA A 136 -27.30 11.20 11.22
N ASP A 137 -28.45 11.86 11.18
CA ASP A 137 -29.33 11.78 10.02
C ASP A 137 -28.88 12.76 8.91
N ALA A 138 -29.45 12.57 7.71
CA ALA A 138 -29.11 13.40 6.55
C ALA A 138 -29.46 14.88 6.73
N ALA A 139 -30.57 15.21 7.42
CA ALA A 139 -31.01 16.60 7.61
C ALA A 139 -30.12 17.35 8.61
N GLU A 140 -29.70 16.66 9.67
CA GLU A 140 -28.72 17.14 10.64
C GLU A 140 -27.38 17.40 9.94
N CYS A 141 -26.89 16.44 9.16
CA CYS A 141 -25.65 16.59 8.39
C CYS A 141 -25.71 17.76 7.41
N GLU A 142 -26.79 17.91 6.62
CA GLU A 142 -26.97 19.03 5.70
C GLU A 142 -26.91 20.39 6.42
N THR A 143 -27.56 20.48 7.58
CA THR A 143 -27.58 21.70 8.40
C THR A 143 -26.18 22.08 8.88
N ILE A 144 -25.42 21.09 9.37
CA ILE A 144 -24.04 21.28 9.81
C ILE A 144 -23.12 21.64 8.63
N HIS A 145 -23.25 20.97 7.48
CA HIS A 145 -22.50 21.33 6.27
C HIS A 145 -22.77 22.77 5.83
N ARG A 146 -24.04 23.23 5.82
CA ARG A 146 -24.34 24.64 5.52
C ARG A 146 -23.68 25.61 6.50
N ALA A 147 -23.69 25.28 7.79
CA ALA A 147 -23.09 26.12 8.82
C ALA A 147 -21.56 26.18 8.68
N LEU A 148 -20.91 25.03 8.45
CA LEU A 148 -19.48 24.95 8.19
C LEU A 148 -19.09 25.70 6.91
N TRP A 149 -19.88 25.62 5.83
CA TRP A 149 -19.63 26.39 4.61
C TRP A 149 -19.62 27.90 4.87
N LEU A 150 -20.61 28.42 5.60
CA LEU A 150 -20.70 29.84 5.95
C LEU A 150 -19.50 30.27 6.81
N ALA A 151 -19.16 29.49 7.83
CA ALA A 151 -18.01 29.79 8.69
C ALA A 151 -16.70 29.83 7.90
N HIS A 152 -16.42 28.83 7.06
CA HIS A 152 -15.22 28.85 6.21
C HIS A 152 -15.14 30.10 5.35
N ARG A 153 -16.26 30.54 4.76
CA ARG A 153 -16.31 31.76 3.95
C ARG A 153 -16.00 33.03 4.77
N GLN A 154 -16.53 33.13 5.99
CA GLN A 154 -16.27 34.26 6.89
C GLN A 154 -14.79 34.34 7.31
N HIS A 155 -14.12 33.19 7.43
CA HIS A 155 -12.71 33.08 7.78
C HIS A 155 -11.75 33.12 6.56
N GLY A 156 -12.23 33.49 5.37
CA GLY A 156 -11.39 33.58 4.16
C GLY A 156 -10.99 32.23 3.56
N LEU A 157 -11.64 31.14 3.96
CA LEU A 157 -11.36 29.76 3.54
C LEU A 157 -12.36 29.27 2.49
N ALA A 158 -12.71 30.11 1.51
CA ALA A 158 -13.78 29.82 0.56
C ALA A 158 -13.57 28.50 -0.22
N ASP A 159 -12.32 28.21 -0.62
CA ASP A 159 -11.94 26.97 -1.31
C ASP A 159 -12.25 25.72 -0.48
N VAL A 160 -11.99 25.78 0.83
CA VAL A 160 -12.26 24.67 1.76
C VAL A 160 -13.77 24.53 2.00
N GLY A 161 -14.46 25.66 2.10
CA GLY A 161 -15.92 25.71 2.24
C GLY A 161 -16.67 25.04 1.08
N LEU A 162 -16.10 24.98 -0.13
CA LEU A 162 -16.75 24.36 -1.29
C LEU A 162 -17.14 22.90 -1.06
N TRP A 163 -16.34 22.15 -0.29
CA TRP A 163 -16.70 20.78 0.07
C TRP A 163 -18.01 20.74 0.84
N HIS A 164 -18.13 21.59 1.87
CA HIS A 164 -19.34 21.69 2.67
C HIS A 164 -20.52 22.23 1.85
N ALA A 165 -20.28 23.13 0.88
CA ALA A 165 -21.32 23.62 -0.02
C ALA A 165 -21.94 22.51 -0.88
N VAL A 166 -21.12 21.58 -1.38
CA VAL A 166 -21.55 20.43 -2.19
C VAL A 166 -22.34 19.41 -1.35
N HIS A 167 -21.98 19.23 -0.08
CA HIS A 167 -22.62 18.27 0.82
C HIS A 167 -23.81 18.85 1.61
N GLY A 168 -23.93 20.17 1.71
CA GLY A 168 -25.02 20.85 2.45
C GLY A 168 -26.31 21.09 1.66
N ARG A 169 -26.46 20.46 0.50
CA ARG A 169 -27.65 20.57 -0.38
C ARG A 169 -28.08 19.18 -0.83
N ALA A 170 -29.40 18.94 -0.88
CA ALA A 170 -29.97 17.72 -1.43
C ALA A 170 -29.55 17.47 -2.89
N GLU A 171 -29.56 18.51 -3.73
CA GLU A 171 -29.06 18.49 -5.11
C GLU A 171 -27.72 19.23 -5.24
N THR A 172 -26.78 18.62 -5.96
CA THR A 172 -25.43 19.15 -6.12
C THR A 172 -25.39 20.20 -7.24
N ASP A 173 -24.98 21.43 -6.91
CA ASP A 173 -24.75 22.48 -7.90
C ASP A 173 -23.55 22.11 -8.81
N PRO A 174 -23.75 21.94 -10.13
CA PRO A 174 -22.68 21.58 -11.05
C PRO A 174 -21.52 22.59 -11.08
N ARG A 175 -21.76 23.88 -10.82
CA ARG A 175 -20.71 24.90 -10.77
C ARG A 175 -19.85 24.74 -9.51
N ALA A 176 -20.49 24.56 -8.36
CA ALA A 176 -19.80 24.31 -7.10
C ALA A 176 -18.97 23.01 -7.17
N LEU A 177 -19.51 21.97 -7.80
CA LEU A 177 -18.81 20.71 -7.99
C LEU A 177 -17.58 20.84 -8.90
N ARG A 178 -17.69 21.57 -10.02
CA ARG A 178 -16.52 21.87 -10.88
C ARG A 178 -15.45 22.67 -10.14
N ALA A 179 -15.85 23.66 -9.36
CA ALA A 179 -14.91 24.44 -8.54
C ALA A 179 -14.21 23.56 -7.49
N LEU A 180 -14.95 22.65 -6.85
CA LEU A 180 -14.40 21.70 -5.89
C LEU A 180 -13.39 20.74 -6.53
N ILE A 181 -13.67 20.21 -7.73
CA ILE A 181 -12.70 19.38 -8.48
C ILE A 181 -11.42 20.17 -8.77
N ALA A 182 -11.52 21.45 -9.14
CA ALA A 182 -10.35 22.31 -9.36
C ALA A 182 -9.54 22.54 -8.07
N VAL A 183 -10.19 22.62 -6.90
CA VAL A 183 -9.51 22.62 -5.59
C VAL A 183 -8.75 21.31 -5.40
N GLY A 184 -9.37 20.17 -5.70
CA GLY A 184 -8.72 18.85 -5.60
C GLY A 184 -7.49 18.72 -6.51
N GLN A 185 -7.54 19.23 -7.74
CA GLN A 185 -6.37 19.26 -8.63
C GLN A 185 -5.21 20.09 -8.06
N ARG A 186 -5.51 21.24 -7.43
CA ARG A 186 -4.51 22.06 -6.73
C ARG A 186 -3.93 21.34 -5.51
N LEU A 187 -4.76 20.59 -4.77
CA LEU A 187 -4.28 19.80 -3.62
C LEU A 187 -3.35 18.68 -4.06
N LEU A 188 -3.69 17.96 -5.13
CA LEU A 188 -2.83 16.90 -5.68
C LEU A 188 -1.46 17.45 -6.11
N THR A 189 -1.43 18.57 -6.83
CA THR A 189 -0.18 19.21 -7.28
C THR A 189 0.67 19.80 -6.15
N ARG A 190 0.06 20.04 -4.98
CA ARG A 190 0.73 20.46 -3.74
C ARG A 190 1.12 19.31 -2.82
N GLY A 191 0.96 18.05 -3.26
CA GLY A 191 1.35 16.88 -2.46
C GLY A 191 0.33 16.46 -1.41
N ASN A 192 -0.95 16.79 -1.59
CA ASN A 192 -2.04 16.30 -0.74
C ASN A 192 -3.01 15.38 -1.52
N PRO A 193 -2.56 14.17 -1.91
CA PRO A 193 -3.37 13.26 -2.71
C PRO A 193 -4.55 12.67 -1.94
N GLU A 194 -4.49 12.53 -0.62
CA GLU A 194 -5.63 12.03 0.17
C GLU A 194 -6.80 13.00 0.12
N ALA A 195 -6.56 14.29 0.37
CA ALA A 195 -7.62 15.29 0.28
C ALA A 195 -8.17 15.41 -1.15
N ALA A 196 -7.30 15.30 -2.16
CA ALA A 196 -7.71 15.28 -3.56
C ALA A 196 -8.59 14.06 -3.90
N PHE A 197 -8.25 12.87 -3.40
CA PHE A 197 -9.06 11.67 -3.55
C PHE A 197 -10.41 11.79 -2.85
N ARG A 198 -10.42 12.33 -1.62
CA ARG A 198 -11.67 12.61 -0.89
C ARG A 198 -12.55 13.58 -1.67
N ILE A 199 -11.99 14.62 -2.28
CA ILE A 199 -12.71 15.55 -3.17
C ILE A 199 -13.35 14.83 -4.37
N ALA A 200 -12.69 13.81 -4.92
CA ALA A 200 -13.20 12.98 -6.00
C ALA A 200 -14.36 12.04 -5.59
N SER A 201 -15.01 12.30 -4.45
CA SER A 201 -16.04 11.47 -3.80
C SER A 201 -17.17 10.97 -4.70
N ALA A 202 -17.91 10.00 -4.16
CA ALA A 202 -19.11 9.43 -4.78
C ALA A 202 -20.13 10.49 -5.24
N ARG A 203 -20.25 11.63 -4.54
CA ARG A 203 -21.19 12.70 -4.93
C ARG A 203 -20.74 13.40 -6.22
N ALA A 204 -19.42 13.56 -6.41
CA ALA A 204 -18.86 14.03 -7.67
C ALA A 204 -19.10 13.04 -8.82
N LEU A 205 -19.00 11.74 -8.51
CA LEU A 205 -19.27 10.64 -9.43
C LEU A 205 -20.76 10.41 -9.72
N ALA A 206 -21.68 11.05 -8.99
CA ALA A 206 -23.12 11.01 -9.25
C ALA A 206 -23.60 12.18 -10.14
N GLY A 207 -22.75 13.16 -10.43
CA GLY A 207 -23.10 14.36 -11.22
C GLY A 207 -23.28 14.09 -12.72
N ALA A 208 -23.35 15.15 -13.54
CA ALA A 208 -23.43 15.03 -15.01
C ALA A 208 -22.19 14.35 -15.62
N ALA A 209 -22.33 13.71 -16.79
CA ALA A 209 -21.29 12.87 -17.41
C ALA A 209 -19.88 13.51 -17.44
N ALA A 210 -19.76 14.73 -17.97
CA ALA A 210 -18.46 15.42 -18.04
C ALA A 210 -17.84 15.68 -16.65
N THR A 211 -18.65 16.02 -15.66
CA THR A 211 -18.17 16.24 -14.28
C THR A 211 -17.75 14.93 -13.64
N ARG A 212 -18.47 13.82 -13.89
CA ARG A 212 -18.10 12.49 -13.41
C ARG A 212 -16.76 12.05 -13.95
N SER A 213 -16.50 12.21 -15.25
CA SER A 213 -15.22 11.82 -15.85
C SER A 213 -14.05 12.64 -15.30
N ASN A 214 -14.23 13.94 -15.05
CA ASN A 214 -13.21 14.77 -14.41
C ASN A 214 -12.97 14.41 -12.94
N ALA A 215 -14.02 14.11 -12.19
CA ALA A 215 -13.91 13.63 -10.81
C ALA A 215 -13.20 12.27 -10.76
N ALA A 216 -13.59 11.35 -11.64
CA ALA A 216 -12.96 10.04 -11.79
C ALA A 216 -11.47 10.17 -12.14
N MET A 217 -11.11 11.08 -13.05
CA MET A 217 -9.71 11.37 -13.38
C MET A 217 -8.92 11.87 -12.16
N LEU A 218 -9.47 12.82 -11.40
CA LEU A 218 -8.85 13.33 -10.17
C LEU A 218 -8.65 12.20 -9.14
N GLY A 219 -9.68 11.39 -8.92
CA GLY A 219 -9.63 10.25 -8.01
C GLY A 219 -8.61 9.20 -8.46
N ALA A 220 -8.57 8.88 -9.75
CA ALA A 220 -7.64 7.90 -10.31
C ALA A 220 -6.18 8.32 -10.15
N ARG A 221 -5.85 9.58 -10.48
CA ARG A 221 -4.49 10.13 -10.30
C ARG A 221 -4.10 10.19 -8.82
N SER A 222 -5.04 10.54 -7.95
CA SER A 222 -4.81 10.58 -6.51
C SER A 222 -4.56 9.17 -5.94
N ALA A 223 -5.36 8.19 -6.34
CA ALA A 223 -5.17 6.79 -5.96
C ALA A 223 -3.84 6.22 -6.47
N LEU A 224 -3.46 6.56 -7.71
CA LEU A 224 -2.20 6.13 -8.30
C LEU A 224 -1.00 6.56 -7.43
N VAL A 225 -0.92 7.83 -7.03
CA VAL A 225 0.20 8.31 -6.20
C VAL A 225 0.12 7.89 -4.73
N LEU A 226 -1.06 7.46 -4.26
CA LEU A 226 -1.22 6.79 -2.97
C LEU A 226 -0.75 5.33 -3.00
N GLY A 227 -0.52 4.76 -4.20
CA GLY A 227 -0.23 3.33 -4.37
C GLY A 227 -1.47 2.44 -4.31
N CYS A 228 -2.67 3.02 -4.37
CA CYS A 228 -3.95 2.29 -4.35
C CYS A 228 -4.36 1.92 -5.80
N PHE A 229 -3.68 0.95 -6.39
CA PHE A 229 -3.78 0.67 -7.83
C PHE A 229 -5.12 0.08 -8.29
N ASP A 230 -5.83 -0.69 -7.46
CA ASP A 230 -7.16 -1.20 -7.81
C ASP A 230 -8.15 -0.03 -7.99
N ASP A 231 -8.13 0.91 -7.04
CA ASP A 231 -8.93 2.14 -7.14
C ASP A 231 -8.50 3.00 -8.32
N ALA A 232 -7.19 3.11 -8.58
CA ALA A 232 -6.68 3.85 -9.73
C ALA A 232 -7.20 3.26 -11.05
N VAL A 233 -7.08 1.94 -11.26
CA VAL A 233 -7.59 1.26 -12.47
C VAL A 233 -9.09 1.49 -12.63
N ARG A 234 -9.87 1.23 -11.59
CA ARG A 234 -11.34 1.40 -11.61
C ARG A 234 -11.76 2.83 -11.94
N LEU A 235 -11.09 3.82 -11.35
CA LEU A 235 -11.41 5.23 -11.56
C LEU A 235 -10.91 5.75 -12.92
N PHE A 236 -9.76 5.27 -13.41
CA PHE A 236 -9.34 5.58 -14.78
C PHE A 236 -10.32 5.01 -15.80
N GLN A 237 -10.80 3.77 -15.62
CA GLN A 237 -11.87 3.21 -16.47
C GLN A 237 -13.12 4.10 -16.48
N ALA A 238 -13.55 4.60 -15.31
CA ALA A 238 -14.68 5.52 -15.23
C ALA A 238 -14.40 6.87 -15.93
N ALA A 239 -13.15 7.34 -15.90
CA ALA A 239 -12.71 8.56 -16.58
C ALA A 239 -12.67 8.43 -18.12
N GLU A 240 -12.46 7.22 -18.66
CA GLU A 240 -12.44 6.96 -20.12
C GLU A 240 -13.76 7.28 -20.82
N LEU A 241 -14.86 7.35 -20.07
CA LEU A 241 -16.16 7.83 -20.57
C LEU A 241 -16.13 9.31 -20.99
N GLY A 242 -15.09 10.06 -20.61
CA GLY A 242 -14.84 11.42 -21.09
C GLY A 242 -14.45 11.46 -22.58
N GLU A 243 -14.23 12.66 -23.13
CA GLU A 243 -13.92 12.86 -24.55
C GLU A 243 -12.51 13.41 -24.78
N GLY A 244 -11.97 13.19 -25.99
CA GLY A 244 -10.69 13.75 -26.43
C GLY A 244 -9.50 13.38 -25.55
N ASP A 245 -8.73 14.40 -25.16
CA ASP A 245 -7.50 14.28 -24.36
C ASP A 245 -7.74 13.59 -23.00
N LEU A 246 -8.88 13.84 -22.36
CA LEU A 246 -9.20 13.23 -21.06
C LEU A 246 -9.26 11.70 -21.15
N ARG A 247 -9.81 11.15 -22.24
CA ARG A 247 -9.88 9.71 -22.48
C ARG A 247 -8.50 9.12 -22.72
N ALA A 248 -7.66 9.78 -23.52
CA ALA A 248 -6.30 9.33 -23.81
C ALA A 248 -5.41 9.32 -22.55
N GLN A 249 -5.54 10.36 -21.71
CA GLN A 249 -4.88 10.42 -20.41
C GLN A 249 -5.37 9.30 -19.49
N ALA A 250 -6.67 9.01 -19.47
CA ALA A 250 -7.24 7.96 -18.62
C ALA A 250 -6.75 6.56 -19.03
N GLN A 251 -6.71 6.28 -20.33
CA GLN A 251 -6.17 5.01 -20.86
C GLN A 251 -4.69 4.83 -20.54
N THR A 252 -3.91 5.91 -20.61
CA THR A 252 -2.48 5.89 -20.26
C THR A 252 -2.29 5.66 -18.77
N GLY A 253 -2.98 6.43 -17.93
CA GLY A 253 -2.93 6.26 -16.47
C GLY A 253 -3.39 4.86 -16.03
N ARG A 254 -4.42 4.30 -16.67
CA ARG A 254 -4.88 2.93 -16.40
C ARG A 254 -3.82 1.90 -16.72
N ARG A 255 -3.13 2.02 -17.87
CA ARG A 255 -2.03 1.12 -18.22
C ARG A 255 -0.91 1.20 -17.20
N VAL A 256 -0.56 2.41 -16.77
CA VAL A 256 0.44 2.61 -15.70
C VAL A 256 0.03 1.93 -14.40
N ALA A 257 -1.20 2.15 -13.93
CA ALA A 257 -1.71 1.51 -12.72
C ALA A 257 -1.76 -0.03 -12.85
N GLN A 258 -2.19 -0.53 -14.01
CA GLN A 258 -2.23 -1.96 -14.30
C GLN A 258 -0.82 -2.57 -14.27
N SER A 259 0.19 -1.89 -14.83
CA SER A 259 1.57 -2.37 -14.78
C SER A 259 2.12 -2.51 -13.35
N PHE A 260 1.66 -1.68 -12.40
CA PHE A 260 2.00 -1.88 -10.98
C PHE A 260 1.30 -3.08 -10.36
N LEU A 261 0.10 -3.44 -10.80
CA LEU A 261 -0.65 -4.63 -10.36
C LEU A 261 -0.13 -5.93 -10.99
N ASP A 262 0.25 -5.87 -12.26
CA ASP A 262 0.83 -7.00 -12.99
C ASP A 262 2.23 -7.33 -12.43
N GLY A 263 2.93 -6.30 -11.95
CA GLY A 263 4.29 -6.44 -11.46
C GLY A 263 5.31 -6.55 -12.60
N PRO A 264 6.58 -6.72 -12.25
CA PRO A 264 7.64 -6.93 -13.23
C PRO A 264 7.60 -8.34 -13.84
N ASP A 265 8.15 -8.48 -15.05
CA ASP A 265 8.35 -9.79 -15.69
C ASP A 265 9.17 -10.76 -14.81
N GLU A 266 8.69 -12.00 -14.67
CA GLU A 266 9.23 -13.01 -13.72
C GLU A 266 10.71 -13.39 -13.95
N GLY A 267 11.27 -13.09 -15.13
CA GLY A 267 12.67 -13.39 -15.49
C GLY A 267 13.65 -12.22 -15.35
N ALA A 268 13.18 -11.00 -15.07
CA ALA A 268 14.04 -9.83 -14.96
C ALA A 268 14.80 -9.83 -13.63
N ASP A 269 16.08 -9.47 -13.60
CA ASP A 269 16.83 -9.29 -12.35
C ASP A 269 16.37 -8.04 -11.58
N ALA A 270 16.86 -7.85 -10.34
CA ALA A 270 16.44 -6.73 -9.50
C ALA A 270 16.66 -5.35 -10.15
N LEU A 271 17.70 -5.18 -10.96
CA LEU A 271 18.03 -3.90 -11.61
C LEU A 271 17.14 -3.64 -12.82
N ALA A 272 16.93 -4.66 -13.66
CA ALA A 272 16.01 -4.59 -14.79
C ALA A 272 14.59 -4.25 -14.35
N ARG A 273 14.18 -4.73 -13.16
CA ARG A 273 12.87 -4.42 -12.56
C ARG A 273 12.76 -2.99 -12.03
N VAL A 274 13.83 -2.44 -11.46
CA VAL A 274 13.87 -1.02 -11.07
C VAL A 274 13.84 -0.12 -12.31
N ALA A 275 14.64 -0.46 -13.32
CA ALA A 275 14.71 0.29 -14.57
C ALA A 275 13.37 0.31 -15.32
N SER A 276 12.60 -0.79 -15.30
CA SER A 276 11.29 -0.86 -15.95
C SER A 276 10.20 -0.10 -15.21
N GLN A 277 10.32 0.09 -13.88
CA GLN A 277 9.35 0.85 -13.08
C GLN A 277 9.54 2.37 -13.14
N LEU A 278 10.73 2.85 -13.45
CA LEU A 278 11.04 4.28 -13.43
C LEU A 278 10.18 5.11 -14.41
N PRO A 279 9.94 4.70 -15.66
CA PRO A 279 9.00 5.39 -16.54
C PRO A 279 7.57 5.45 -15.99
N LEU A 280 7.12 4.39 -15.30
CA LEU A 280 5.81 4.33 -14.66
C LEU A 280 5.71 5.33 -13.50
N LEU A 281 6.75 5.41 -12.66
CA LEU A 281 6.84 6.37 -11.56
C LEU A 281 6.89 7.81 -12.07
N ARG A 282 7.63 8.08 -13.15
CA ARG A 282 7.64 9.40 -13.81
C ARG A 282 6.26 9.79 -14.34
N SER A 283 5.50 8.83 -14.86
CA SER A 283 4.12 9.06 -15.30
C SER A 283 3.15 9.23 -14.12
N ALA A 284 3.45 8.67 -12.95
CA ALA A 284 2.62 8.77 -11.76
C ALA A 284 2.86 10.07 -10.98
N ALA A 285 4.09 10.60 -10.99
CA ALA A 285 4.50 11.80 -10.27
C ALA A 285 3.48 12.96 -10.41
N ALA A 286 3.10 13.53 -9.27
CA ALA A 286 2.05 14.56 -9.19
C ALA A 286 2.59 15.96 -8.94
N THR A 287 3.80 16.07 -8.40
CA THR A 287 4.40 17.35 -7.98
C THR A 287 5.74 17.62 -8.67
N ALA A 288 6.17 18.88 -8.71
CA ALA A 288 7.51 19.22 -9.19
C ALA A 288 8.60 18.56 -8.32
N THR A 289 8.34 18.44 -7.03
CA THR A 289 9.21 17.79 -6.05
C THR A 289 9.37 16.29 -6.34
N ASP A 290 8.28 15.61 -6.73
CA ASP A 290 8.33 14.20 -7.18
C ASP A 290 9.27 14.04 -8.38
N HIS A 291 9.10 14.89 -9.40
CA HIS A 291 9.94 14.85 -10.60
C HIS A 291 11.42 15.15 -10.30
N ALA A 292 11.69 16.09 -9.40
CA ALA A 292 13.04 16.42 -8.96
C ALA A 292 13.69 15.25 -8.21
N ALA A 293 12.95 14.59 -7.30
CA ALA A 293 13.45 13.43 -6.57
C ALA A 293 13.77 12.24 -7.49
N LEU A 294 12.89 11.92 -8.44
CA LEU A 294 13.14 10.86 -9.43
C LEU A 294 14.37 11.16 -10.29
N THR A 295 14.56 12.43 -10.70
CA THR A 295 15.73 12.84 -11.49
C THR A 295 17.02 12.79 -10.66
N GLY A 296 16.95 13.16 -9.38
CA GLY A 296 18.08 13.04 -8.45
C GLY A 296 18.49 11.59 -8.22
N ILE A 297 17.54 10.67 -8.06
CA ILE A 297 17.80 9.23 -7.88
C ILE A 297 18.53 8.64 -9.10
N ASP A 298 18.08 8.96 -10.31
CA ASP A 298 18.75 8.48 -11.53
C ASP A 298 20.22 8.89 -11.58
N SER A 299 20.49 10.14 -11.22
CA SER A 299 21.85 10.69 -11.19
C SER A 299 22.74 10.01 -10.13
N ILE A 300 22.14 9.46 -9.07
CA ILE A 300 22.85 8.71 -8.01
C ILE A 300 23.07 7.26 -8.43
N ALA A 301 22.09 6.65 -9.10
CA ALA A 301 22.17 5.26 -9.56
C ALA A 301 23.37 5.01 -10.51
N GLU A 302 23.77 6.03 -11.29
CA GLU A 302 24.93 5.95 -12.20
C GLU A 302 26.27 5.72 -11.49
N ILE A 303 26.43 6.25 -10.27
CA ILE A 303 27.67 6.12 -9.48
C ILE A 303 27.59 5.02 -8.41
N TRP A 304 26.45 4.35 -8.29
CA TRP A 304 26.19 3.35 -7.24
C TRP A 304 27.25 2.25 -7.22
N TRP A 305 27.54 1.66 -8.38
CA TRP A 305 28.47 0.53 -8.47
C TRP A 305 29.93 0.90 -8.30
N THR A 306 30.25 2.18 -8.45
CA THR A 306 31.63 2.67 -8.48
C THR A 306 32.00 3.41 -7.20
N SER A 307 31.05 4.03 -6.50
CA SER A 307 31.27 4.87 -5.32
C SER A 307 30.05 4.88 -4.39
N PRO A 308 29.80 3.78 -3.66
CA PRO A 308 28.58 3.61 -2.86
C PRO A 308 28.47 4.58 -1.67
N ASP A 309 29.59 4.95 -1.03
CA ASP A 309 29.59 5.96 0.05
C ASP A 309 29.20 7.35 -0.48
N GLU A 310 29.69 7.71 -1.67
CA GLU A 310 29.33 8.97 -2.33
C GLU A 310 27.86 8.95 -2.79
N ALA A 311 27.37 7.81 -3.26
CA ALA A 311 25.97 7.61 -3.63
C ALA A 311 25.05 7.83 -2.41
N ASP A 312 25.41 7.27 -1.25
CA ASP A 312 24.67 7.51 0.00
C ASP A 312 24.72 8.98 0.44
N GLU A 313 25.88 9.63 0.41
CA GLU A 313 25.99 11.05 0.78
C GLU A 313 25.15 11.95 -0.14
N ARG A 314 25.14 11.67 -1.45
CA ARG A 314 24.28 12.36 -2.42
C ARG A 314 22.80 12.06 -2.18
N HIS A 315 22.44 10.84 -1.80
CA HIS A 315 21.06 10.47 -1.47
C HIS A 315 20.57 11.17 -0.20
N ALA A 316 21.38 11.21 0.86
CA ALA A 316 21.09 11.94 2.08
C ALA A 316 20.88 13.44 1.81
N ARG A 317 21.71 14.04 0.94
CA ARG A 317 21.53 15.43 0.49
C ARG A 317 20.27 15.63 -0.34
N LEU A 318 19.92 14.69 -1.23
CA LEU A 318 18.67 14.72 -1.99
C LEU A 318 17.48 14.68 -1.03
N TYR A 319 17.49 13.79 -0.04
CA TYR A 319 16.39 13.71 0.92
C TYR A 319 16.22 15.01 1.70
N LEU A 320 17.33 15.64 2.14
CA LEU A 320 17.31 16.92 2.85
C LEU A 320 16.91 18.11 1.96
N SER A 321 17.24 18.10 0.67
CA SER A 321 16.90 19.18 -0.27
C SER A 321 15.46 19.12 -0.77
N VAL A 322 14.81 17.97 -0.60
CA VAL A 322 13.44 17.68 -1.03
C VAL A 322 12.45 17.93 0.11
N ILE A 323 12.88 18.24 1.35
CA ILE A 323 12.01 18.67 2.46
C ILE A 323 11.54 20.12 2.18
N PRO A 324 10.27 20.36 1.76
CA PRO A 324 9.77 21.72 1.71
C PRO A 324 9.55 22.21 3.15
N ALA A 325 9.71 23.52 3.34
CA ALA A 325 9.11 24.18 4.49
C ALA A 325 7.60 23.88 4.48
N ALA A 326 7.11 23.31 5.59
CA ALA A 326 5.72 22.92 5.71
C ALA A 326 4.79 24.14 5.55
N GLU A 327 4.20 24.32 4.36
CA GLU A 327 3.02 25.17 4.23
C GLU A 327 1.80 24.37 4.67
N VAL A 328 1.35 24.72 5.87
CA VAL A 328 0.17 24.17 6.51
C VAL A 328 -1.06 24.81 5.88
N TRP A 329 -1.89 24.03 5.18
CA TRP A 329 -3.28 24.43 4.89
C TRP A 329 -4.13 23.19 4.56
N PRO A 330 -5.43 23.15 4.93
CA PRO A 330 -6.04 22.11 5.77
C PRO A 330 -6.43 20.79 5.06
N TRP A 331 -7.17 19.94 5.79
CA TRP A 331 -7.46 18.49 5.61
C TRP A 331 -6.51 17.51 6.35
N ASN A 332 -5.89 18.05 7.39
CA ASN A 332 -5.34 17.41 8.60
C ASN A 332 -4.06 16.56 8.50
N SER A 333 -3.34 16.62 7.39
CA SER A 333 -1.91 16.29 7.36
C SER A 333 -1.15 17.39 6.63
N ALA A 334 0.02 17.77 7.13
CA ALA A 334 0.95 18.57 6.33
C ALA A 334 1.33 17.74 5.09
N PRO A 335 1.31 18.30 3.87
CA PRO A 335 1.75 17.56 2.70
C PRO A 335 3.16 17.05 2.96
N GLY A 336 3.37 15.76 2.69
CA GLY A 336 4.72 15.21 2.65
C GLY A 336 5.52 15.89 1.54
N PRO A 337 6.86 15.92 1.64
CA PRO A 337 7.73 16.43 0.57
C PRO A 337 7.46 15.77 -0.78
N LEU A 338 7.11 14.49 -0.73
CA LEU A 338 6.89 13.63 -1.87
C LEU A 338 5.53 12.96 -1.76
N SER A 339 4.95 12.62 -2.91
CA SER A 339 3.79 11.75 -2.91
C SER A 339 4.15 10.34 -2.41
N PRO A 340 3.24 9.61 -1.72
CA PRO A 340 3.60 8.38 -1.01
C PRO A 340 4.25 7.30 -1.88
N LEU A 341 3.80 7.12 -3.13
CA LEU A 341 4.41 6.17 -4.06
C LEU A 341 5.85 6.56 -4.43
N ILE A 342 6.11 7.85 -4.63
CA ILE A 342 7.45 8.34 -4.96
C ILE A 342 8.37 8.28 -3.74
N GLU A 343 7.88 8.67 -2.56
CA GLU A 343 8.62 8.49 -1.31
C GLU A 343 8.98 7.02 -1.08
N ALA A 344 8.04 6.10 -1.30
CA ALA A 344 8.28 4.66 -1.20
C ALA A 344 9.45 4.21 -2.10
N HIS A 345 9.47 4.68 -3.36
CA HIS A 345 10.57 4.42 -4.28
C HIS A 345 11.91 4.96 -3.76
N VAL A 346 11.94 6.22 -3.32
CA VAL A 346 13.14 6.86 -2.78
C VAL A 346 13.70 6.11 -1.58
N ARG A 347 12.83 5.70 -0.65
CA ARG A 347 13.21 4.94 0.56
C ARG A 347 13.70 3.53 0.22
N GLY A 348 13.07 2.88 -0.77
CA GLY A 348 13.52 1.58 -1.28
C GLY A 348 14.93 1.63 -1.86
N GLN A 349 15.24 2.65 -2.66
CA GLN A 349 16.59 2.88 -3.19
C GLN A 349 17.60 3.20 -2.08
N GLN A 350 17.22 4.07 -1.13
CA GLN A 350 18.06 4.39 0.03
C GLN A 350 18.50 3.15 0.80
N ALA A 351 17.56 2.27 1.11
CA ALA A 351 17.85 1.02 1.80
C ALA A 351 18.78 0.12 0.97
N GLY A 352 18.59 0.08 -0.36
CA GLY A 352 19.49 -0.62 -1.28
C GLY A 352 20.94 -0.10 -1.23
N PHE A 353 21.12 1.22 -1.22
CA PHE A 353 22.45 1.84 -1.09
C PHE A 353 23.11 1.50 0.24
N LEU A 354 22.38 1.64 1.34
CA LEU A 354 22.87 1.32 2.69
C LEU A 354 23.28 -0.14 2.83
N LEU A 355 22.51 -1.08 2.26
CA LEU A 355 22.86 -2.50 2.27
C LEU A 355 24.12 -2.78 1.46
N HIS A 356 24.26 -2.15 0.29
CA HIS A 356 25.46 -2.31 -0.52
C HIS A 356 26.72 -1.77 0.18
N ALA A 357 26.57 -0.71 0.99
CA ALA A 357 27.64 -0.16 1.83
C ALA A 357 27.87 -0.96 3.14
N GLY A 358 27.20 -2.09 3.35
CA GLY A 358 27.33 -2.89 4.58
C GLY A 358 26.68 -2.28 5.82
N ARG A 359 25.80 -1.28 5.66
CA ARG A 359 25.12 -0.54 6.75
C ARG A 359 23.71 -1.06 6.99
N ALA A 360 23.62 -2.35 7.30
CA ALA A 360 22.36 -3.07 7.45
C ALA A 360 21.42 -2.49 8.53
N ALA A 361 21.95 -2.07 9.68
CA ALA A 361 21.14 -1.50 10.76
C ALA A 361 20.42 -0.20 10.36
N GLU A 362 21.06 0.63 9.53
CA GLU A 362 20.48 1.86 9.02
C GLU A 362 19.45 1.58 7.93
N ALA A 363 19.74 0.63 7.04
CA ALA A 363 18.77 0.15 6.06
C ALA A 363 17.51 -0.42 6.72
N ALA A 364 17.67 -1.18 7.80
CA ALA A 364 16.59 -1.70 8.62
C ALA A 364 15.73 -0.57 9.22
N THR A 365 16.34 0.50 9.70
CA THR A 365 15.63 1.67 10.23
C THR A 365 14.81 2.37 9.13
N VAL A 366 15.41 2.60 7.97
CA VAL A 366 14.73 3.23 6.81
C VAL A 366 13.55 2.38 6.35
N LEU A 367 13.74 1.07 6.19
CA LEU A 367 12.68 0.17 5.74
C LEU A 367 11.58 0.01 6.81
N GLY A 368 11.94 -0.05 8.09
CA GLY A 368 10.99 -0.16 9.20
C GLY A 368 10.00 1.00 9.22
N ASP A 369 10.48 2.24 9.07
CA ASP A 369 9.62 3.44 8.96
C ASP A 369 8.79 3.43 7.66
N ALA A 370 9.45 3.17 6.53
CA ALA A 370 8.81 3.22 5.23
C ALA A 370 7.69 2.19 5.10
N LEU A 371 7.89 0.96 5.58
CA LEU A 371 6.92 -0.13 5.47
C LEU A 371 5.61 0.18 6.20
N VAL A 372 5.65 0.87 7.34
CA VAL A 372 4.43 1.16 8.13
C VAL A 372 3.69 2.41 7.65
N ARG A 373 4.28 3.20 6.76
CA ARG A 373 3.74 4.48 6.29
C ARG A 373 3.44 4.53 4.79
N LEU A 374 4.20 3.80 3.99
CA LEU A 374 4.28 3.98 2.54
C LEU A 374 3.88 2.69 1.80
N PRO A 375 3.41 2.77 0.55
CA PRO A 375 3.02 1.62 -0.28
C PRO A 375 4.23 0.81 -0.79
N MET A 376 5.14 0.44 0.10
CA MET A 376 6.40 -0.27 -0.18
C MET A 376 6.18 -1.66 -0.80
N THR A 377 5.00 -2.25 -0.60
CA THR A 377 4.55 -3.53 -1.18
C THR A 377 4.62 -3.54 -2.70
N HIS A 378 4.51 -2.38 -3.35
CA HIS A 378 4.43 -2.27 -4.82
C HIS A 378 5.71 -1.74 -5.47
N ILE A 379 6.67 -1.30 -4.66
CA ILE A 379 7.91 -0.70 -5.13
C ILE A 379 8.99 -1.76 -5.35
N GLY A 380 9.67 -1.63 -6.49
CA GLY A 380 11.00 -2.17 -6.73
C GLY A 380 11.04 -3.60 -7.24
N GLY A 381 9.92 -4.20 -7.65
CA GLY A 381 9.94 -5.54 -8.24
C GLY A 381 10.71 -6.59 -7.42
N GLY A 382 10.67 -6.48 -6.09
CA GLY A 382 11.45 -7.33 -5.20
C GLY A 382 12.72 -6.72 -4.62
N VAL A 383 13.11 -5.47 -4.90
CA VAL A 383 14.19 -4.77 -4.17
C VAL A 383 13.90 -4.75 -2.67
N THR A 384 12.68 -4.39 -2.27
CA THR A 384 12.28 -4.42 -0.85
C THR A 384 12.35 -5.84 -0.27
N SER A 385 11.97 -6.87 -1.04
CA SER A 385 12.07 -8.26 -0.59
C SER A 385 13.51 -8.76 -0.52
N SER A 386 14.35 -8.44 -1.50
CA SER A 386 15.78 -8.80 -1.53
C SER A 386 16.54 -8.06 -0.44
N ALA A 387 16.19 -6.79 -0.18
CA ALA A 387 16.71 -6.02 0.93
C ALA A 387 16.35 -6.65 2.27
N LEU A 388 15.11 -7.10 2.45
CA LEU A 388 14.71 -7.83 3.65
C LEU A 388 15.42 -9.17 3.78
N VAL A 389 15.60 -9.93 2.69
CA VAL A 389 16.39 -11.17 2.71
C VAL A 389 17.83 -10.89 3.12
N ALA A 390 18.43 -9.80 2.63
CA ALA A 390 19.79 -9.39 3.01
C ALA A 390 19.88 -8.95 4.48
N LEU A 391 18.76 -8.57 5.12
CA LEU A 391 18.67 -8.19 6.53
C LEU A 391 18.39 -9.36 7.48
N GLN A 392 18.34 -10.61 7.01
CA GLN A 392 17.95 -11.77 7.82
C GLN A 392 18.78 -11.91 9.11
N ASP A 393 20.09 -11.69 9.02
CA ASP A 393 21.01 -11.86 10.15
C ASP A 393 21.08 -10.60 11.04
N ASP A 394 20.94 -9.41 10.45
CA ASP A 394 21.13 -8.13 11.15
C ASP A 394 19.83 -7.57 11.77
N ALA A 395 18.68 -7.87 11.19
CA ALA A 395 17.37 -7.41 11.64
C ALA A 395 16.27 -8.48 11.48
N PRO A 396 16.42 -9.65 12.13
CA PRO A 396 15.49 -10.78 11.98
C PRO A 396 14.05 -10.43 12.34
N GLU A 397 13.85 -9.49 13.28
CA GLU A 397 12.53 -9.00 13.71
C GLU A 397 11.75 -8.34 12.55
N LEU A 398 12.42 -7.59 11.67
CA LEU A 398 11.79 -6.97 10.50
C LEU A 398 11.41 -8.01 9.45
N VAL A 399 12.29 -8.99 9.23
CA VAL A 399 12.05 -10.04 8.24
C VAL A 399 10.91 -10.96 8.69
N GLN A 400 10.87 -11.33 9.97
CA GLN A 400 9.79 -12.13 10.55
C GLN A 400 8.46 -11.36 10.57
N GLY A 401 8.47 -10.06 10.88
CA GLY A 401 7.27 -9.25 10.99
C GLY A 401 6.65 -8.87 9.63
N PHE A 402 7.47 -8.43 8.68
CA PHE A 402 6.98 -7.90 7.40
C PHE A 402 7.17 -8.84 6.22
N GLY A 403 8.14 -9.76 6.27
CA GLY A 403 8.44 -10.70 5.18
C GLY A 403 7.21 -11.46 4.68
N PRO A 404 6.38 -12.07 5.55
CA PRO A 404 5.18 -12.79 5.13
C PRO A 404 4.18 -11.88 4.40
N ALA A 405 3.92 -10.69 4.95
CA ALA A 405 2.98 -9.72 4.38
C ALA A 405 3.46 -9.19 3.02
N LEU A 406 4.75 -8.86 2.89
CA LEU A 406 5.32 -8.35 1.65
C LEU A 406 5.42 -9.40 0.55
N ILE A 407 5.67 -10.66 0.91
CA ILE A 407 5.64 -11.78 -0.04
C ILE A 407 4.21 -12.02 -0.53
N ALA A 408 3.22 -11.97 0.38
CA ALA A 408 1.82 -12.21 0.06
C ALA A 408 1.15 -11.08 -0.74
N LEU A 409 1.72 -9.88 -0.70
CA LEU A 409 1.23 -8.68 -1.40
C LEU A 409 2.00 -8.37 -2.67
N ARG A 410 2.87 -9.28 -3.13
CA ARG A 410 3.56 -9.13 -4.40
C ARG A 410 2.53 -9.02 -5.53
N PRO A 411 2.63 -7.99 -6.40
CA PRO A 411 1.85 -7.91 -7.62
C PRO A 411 1.91 -9.25 -8.38
N GLY A 412 0.76 -9.81 -8.73
CA GLY A 412 0.65 -11.12 -9.41
C GLY A 412 0.65 -12.38 -8.52
N ARG A 413 0.69 -12.30 -7.18
CA ARG A 413 0.60 -13.49 -6.29
C ARG A 413 -0.30 -13.27 -5.08
N THR A 414 -1.25 -14.19 -4.85
CA THR A 414 -1.93 -14.36 -3.56
C THR A 414 -1.25 -15.50 -2.81
N VAL A 415 -0.68 -15.23 -1.63
CA VAL A 415 -0.11 -16.27 -0.74
C VAL A 415 -1.01 -16.38 0.49
N GLY A 416 -1.54 -17.58 0.76
CA GLY A 416 -2.28 -17.86 1.99
C GLY A 416 -1.32 -18.09 3.17
N TYR A 417 -1.73 -17.68 4.37
CA TYR A 417 -1.00 -17.94 5.62
C TYR A 417 -1.78 -18.90 6.53
N ALA A 418 -1.05 -19.67 7.34
CA ALA A 418 -1.57 -20.36 8.51
C ALA A 418 -0.74 -19.93 9.72
N VAL A 419 -1.37 -19.33 10.72
CA VAL A 419 -0.74 -19.04 12.01
C VAL A 419 -0.76 -20.34 12.80
N VAL A 420 0.41 -20.96 13.00
CA VAL A 420 0.54 -22.11 13.90
C VAL A 420 0.86 -21.58 15.30
N PRO A 421 0.01 -21.80 16.32
CA PRO A 421 0.36 -21.46 17.69
C PRO A 421 1.51 -22.35 18.17
N ASP A 422 2.58 -21.73 18.66
CA ASP A 422 3.69 -22.44 19.30
C ASP A 422 3.36 -22.76 20.77
N VAL A 423 3.93 -23.83 21.29
CA VAL A 423 3.53 -24.50 22.54
C VAL A 423 4.00 -23.75 23.81
N ASP A 424 4.85 -22.73 23.65
CA ASP A 424 5.48 -21.99 24.77
C ASP A 424 5.08 -20.51 24.88
N GLY A 425 4.04 -20.06 24.15
CA GLY A 425 3.47 -18.71 24.32
C GLY A 425 4.27 -17.56 23.69
N ALA A 426 5.39 -17.82 23.02
CA ALA A 426 6.02 -16.90 22.09
C ALA A 426 5.48 -17.17 20.66
N SER A 427 4.82 -16.19 20.04
CA SER A 427 4.26 -16.36 18.69
C SER A 427 5.37 -16.37 17.64
N THR A 428 5.74 -17.55 17.14
CA THR A 428 6.66 -17.69 16.00
C THR A 428 5.84 -17.94 14.72
N VAL A 429 5.93 -17.04 13.73
CA VAL A 429 5.23 -17.17 12.45
C VAL A 429 5.97 -18.16 11.53
N ALA A 430 5.47 -19.39 11.40
CA ALA A 430 5.95 -20.33 10.39
C ALA A 430 5.28 -20.06 9.05
N VAL A 431 6.08 -19.69 8.03
CA VAL A 431 5.61 -19.32 6.70
C VAL A 431 5.61 -20.53 5.77
N SER A 432 4.46 -20.87 5.21
CA SER A 432 4.31 -21.79 4.07
C SER A 432 3.85 -20.99 2.86
N CYS A 433 4.74 -20.74 1.90
CA CYS A 433 4.39 -20.04 0.66
C CYS A 433 3.90 -21.04 -0.38
N THR A 434 2.59 -21.15 -0.59
CA THR A 434 2.03 -21.74 -1.80
C THR A 434 1.44 -20.62 -2.66
N ALA A 435 1.98 -20.44 -3.86
CA ALA A 435 1.40 -19.55 -4.86
C ALA A 435 0.07 -20.16 -5.31
N VAL A 436 -1.05 -19.48 -5.07
CA VAL A 436 -2.34 -19.88 -5.63
C VAL A 436 -2.58 -19.03 -6.86
N ASP A 437 -2.24 -19.58 -8.03
CA ASP A 437 -2.72 -19.07 -9.30
C ASP A 437 -4.10 -19.70 -9.55
N GLU A 438 -5.18 -18.91 -9.46
CA GLU A 438 -6.54 -19.37 -9.75
C GLU A 438 -6.70 -19.82 -11.21
N ARG A 439 -5.74 -19.53 -12.10
CA ARG A 439 -5.72 -20.08 -13.48
C ARG A 439 -4.94 -21.40 -13.61
N ALA A 440 -4.23 -21.84 -12.57
CA ALA A 440 -3.40 -23.04 -12.60
C ALA A 440 -3.98 -24.23 -11.80
N THR A 441 -5.30 -24.42 -11.77
CA THR A 441 -5.88 -25.72 -11.41
C THR A 441 -5.63 -26.75 -12.52
N ARG A 442 -4.37 -27.18 -12.67
CA ARG A 442 -3.99 -28.47 -13.24
C ARG A 442 -2.81 -29.03 -12.43
N PRO A 443 -2.91 -30.27 -11.93
CA PRO A 443 -1.88 -30.83 -11.07
C PRO A 443 -0.67 -31.26 -11.93
N GLY A 444 0.42 -30.49 -11.87
CA GLY A 444 1.76 -30.86 -12.34
C GLY A 444 2.76 -30.65 -11.21
N PHE A 445 3.82 -31.46 -11.16
CA PHE A 445 4.65 -31.74 -9.96
C PHE A 445 5.17 -30.47 -9.23
N PRO A 446 4.55 -30.04 -8.12
CA PRO A 446 4.85 -28.76 -7.45
C PRO A 446 6.19 -28.74 -6.67
N ALA A 447 6.93 -29.84 -6.65
CA ALA A 447 7.99 -30.07 -5.68
C ALA A 447 9.37 -29.52 -6.09
N LEU A 448 9.60 -29.21 -7.38
CA LEU A 448 10.91 -28.69 -7.84
C LEU A 448 11.17 -27.26 -7.36
N ALA A 449 10.13 -26.47 -7.12
CA ALA A 449 10.23 -25.11 -6.58
C ALA A 449 10.76 -25.04 -5.14
N LEU A 450 10.83 -26.18 -4.43
CA LEU A 450 11.36 -26.30 -3.06
C LEU A 450 12.88 -26.54 -3.02
N LEU A 451 13.51 -26.79 -4.17
CA LEU A 451 14.95 -27.01 -4.27
C LEU A 451 15.70 -25.68 -4.32
N THR A 452 16.82 -25.61 -3.59
CA THR A 452 17.79 -24.51 -3.78
C THR A 452 18.41 -24.61 -5.17
N ALA A 453 18.98 -23.52 -5.69
CA ALA A 453 19.64 -23.50 -7.00
C ALA A 453 20.70 -24.61 -7.17
N ARG A 454 21.42 -24.96 -6.09
CA ARG A 454 22.42 -26.04 -6.09
C ARG A 454 21.80 -27.42 -6.09
N GLU A 455 20.71 -27.63 -5.36
CA GLU A 455 19.98 -28.91 -5.37
C GLU A 455 19.27 -29.13 -6.72
N SER A 456 18.68 -28.09 -7.29
CA SER A 456 18.06 -28.12 -8.62
C SER A 456 19.10 -28.43 -9.71
N GLY A 457 20.26 -27.77 -9.71
CA GLY A 457 21.32 -28.06 -10.68
C GLY A 457 21.86 -29.50 -10.59
N VAL A 458 21.90 -30.08 -9.38
CA VAL A 458 22.28 -31.48 -9.19
C VAL A 458 21.17 -32.44 -9.66
N ILE A 459 19.90 -32.12 -9.44
CA ILE A 459 18.74 -32.92 -9.91
C ILE A 459 18.61 -32.90 -11.44
N ASP A 460 18.88 -31.77 -12.09
CA ASP A 460 18.84 -31.67 -13.56
C ASP A 460 19.92 -32.54 -14.24
N LEU A 461 21.13 -32.55 -13.69
CA LEU A 461 22.21 -33.42 -14.19
C LEU A 461 21.94 -34.90 -13.86
N LEU A 462 21.30 -35.18 -12.73
CA LEU A 462 20.81 -36.52 -12.39
C LEU A 462 19.73 -36.98 -13.39
N ALA A 463 18.80 -36.11 -13.78
CA ALA A 463 17.75 -36.38 -14.76
C ALA A 463 18.30 -36.67 -16.17
N ARG A 464 19.49 -36.13 -16.47
CA ARG A 464 20.26 -36.42 -17.70
C ARG A 464 21.06 -37.72 -17.62
N GLY A 465 21.00 -38.46 -16.50
CA GLY A 465 21.61 -39.77 -16.33
C GLY A 465 23.03 -39.76 -15.75
N LEU A 466 23.57 -38.60 -15.35
CA LEU A 466 24.97 -38.49 -14.87
C LEU A 466 25.15 -39.11 -13.48
N ARG A 467 26.29 -39.76 -13.24
CA ARG A 467 26.70 -40.30 -11.94
C ARG A 467 27.25 -39.20 -11.04
N ASN A 468 27.24 -39.40 -9.72
CA ASN A 468 27.63 -38.35 -8.75
C ASN A 468 29.04 -37.79 -9.00
N ARG A 469 29.99 -38.64 -9.40
CA ARG A 469 31.34 -38.22 -9.80
C ARG A 469 31.34 -37.29 -11.04
N GLU A 470 30.48 -37.56 -12.02
CA GLU A 470 30.35 -36.76 -13.24
C GLU A 470 29.63 -35.44 -12.97
N ILE A 471 28.61 -35.46 -12.11
CA ILE A 471 27.92 -34.25 -11.62
C ILE A 471 28.89 -33.35 -10.86
N GLY A 472 29.76 -33.92 -10.03
CA GLY A 472 30.77 -33.18 -9.29
C GLY A 472 31.76 -32.47 -10.20
N LEU A 473 32.21 -33.14 -11.27
CA LEU A 473 33.08 -32.55 -12.28
C LEU A 473 32.39 -31.40 -13.04
N GLU A 474 31.13 -31.58 -13.43
CA GLU A 474 30.36 -30.57 -14.17
C GLU A 474 30.07 -29.31 -13.33
N LEU A 475 29.84 -29.48 -12.02
CA LEU A 475 29.51 -28.38 -11.11
C LEU A 475 30.71 -27.82 -10.32
N GLY A 476 31.91 -28.37 -10.53
CA GLY A 476 33.13 -27.97 -9.82
C GLY A 476 33.10 -28.27 -8.31
N ILE A 477 32.42 -29.34 -7.89
CA ILE A 477 32.26 -29.75 -6.49
C ILE A 477 32.66 -31.21 -6.25
N SER A 478 32.97 -31.58 -5.01
CA SER A 478 33.35 -32.96 -4.68
C SER A 478 32.16 -33.93 -4.83
N GLU A 479 32.43 -35.20 -5.16
CA GLU A 479 31.40 -36.25 -5.22
C GLU A 479 30.60 -36.37 -3.91
N ARG A 480 31.28 -36.20 -2.76
CA ARG A 480 30.64 -36.18 -1.44
C ARG A 480 29.69 -34.99 -1.26
N THR A 481 30.01 -33.83 -1.83
CA THR A 481 29.14 -32.65 -1.84
C THR A 481 27.89 -32.89 -2.69
N VAL A 482 28.03 -33.61 -3.81
CA VAL A 482 26.89 -34.04 -4.64
C VAL A 482 25.96 -34.98 -3.86
N GLU A 483 26.51 -35.95 -3.11
CA GLU A 483 25.71 -36.84 -2.26
C GLU A 483 24.86 -36.05 -1.25
N VAL A 484 25.46 -35.06 -0.58
CA VAL A 484 24.75 -34.21 0.40
C VAL A 484 23.63 -33.42 -0.26
N HIS A 485 23.88 -32.81 -1.44
CA HIS A 485 22.84 -32.10 -2.18
C HIS A 485 21.72 -33.03 -2.65
N LEU A 486 22.03 -34.25 -3.08
CA LEU A 486 21.04 -35.25 -3.46
C LEU A 486 20.20 -35.72 -2.28
N THR A 487 20.82 -35.99 -1.12
CA THR A 487 20.08 -36.38 0.09
C THR A 487 19.12 -35.28 0.54
N ASN A 488 19.56 -34.03 0.52
CA ASN A 488 18.70 -32.90 0.86
C ASN A 488 17.59 -32.68 -0.16
N ALA A 489 17.89 -32.81 -1.45
CA ALA A 489 16.90 -32.75 -2.52
C ALA A 489 15.86 -33.87 -2.39
N PHE A 490 16.27 -35.11 -2.14
CA PHE A 490 15.35 -36.24 -1.98
C PHE A 490 14.42 -36.06 -0.79
N ARG A 491 14.96 -35.57 0.35
CA ARG A 491 14.14 -35.24 1.52
C ARG A 491 13.11 -34.16 1.20
N LYS A 492 13.49 -33.11 0.46
CA LYS A 492 12.58 -32.02 0.06
C LYS A 492 11.52 -32.45 -0.97
N LEU A 493 11.86 -33.41 -1.83
CA LEU A 493 10.96 -33.96 -2.84
C LEU A 493 10.10 -35.12 -2.32
N GLY A 494 10.31 -35.60 -1.09
CA GLY A 494 9.56 -36.72 -0.50
C GLY A 494 9.83 -38.08 -1.15
N VAL A 495 10.95 -38.22 -1.87
CA VAL A 495 11.36 -39.43 -2.61
C VAL A 495 12.44 -40.18 -1.86
N ARG A 496 12.45 -41.51 -1.98
CA ARG A 496 13.34 -42.37 -1.20
C ARG A 496 14.61 -42.76 -1.95
N ASN A 497 14.57 -42.75 -3.28
CA ASN A 497 15.72 -43.15 -4.09
C ASN A 497 15.78 -42.45 -5.47
N ARG A 498 16.95 -42.55 -6.10
CA ARG A 498 17.25 -41.98 -7.41
C ARG A 498 16.32 -42.46 -8.53
N ALA A 499 15.90 -43.73 -8.50
CA ALA A 499 15.01 -44.29 -9.51
C ALA A 499 13.60 -43.67 -9.41
N GLU A 500 13.14 -43.40 -8.20
CA GLU A 500 11.86 -42.78 -7.90
C GLU A 500 11.82 -41.31 -8.35
N VAL A 501 12.94 -40.57 -8.27
CA VAL A 501 13.06 -39.22 -8.86
C VAL A 501 12.96 -39.26 -10.38
N LEU A 502 13.69 -40.17 -11.02
CA LEU A 502 13.69 -40.31 -12.47
C LEU A 502 12.32 -40.72 -13.02
N ALA A 503 11.62 -41.61 -12.32
CA ALA A 503 10.25 -42.00 -12.69
C ALA A 503 9.29 -40.81 -12.69
N ARG A 504 9.29 -39.99 -11.62
CA ARG A 504 8.41 -38.80 -11.55
C ARG A 504 8.77 -37.71 -12.55
N LEU A 505 10.07 -37.51 -12.84
CA LEU A 505 10.51 -36.52 -13.84
C LEU A 505 10.20 -36.94 -15.28
N LEU A 506 10.09 -38.25 -15.55
CA LEU A 506 9.72 -38.77 -16.87
C LEU A 506 8.19 -38.72 -17.08
N GLU A 507 7.41 -39.01 -16.04
CA GLU A 507 5.94 -38.83 -16.06
C GLU A 507 5.56 -37.37 -16.39
N ASP A 508 6.27 -36.37 -15.85
CA ASP A 508 6.07 -34.95 -16.18
C ASP A 508 6.45 -34.56 -17.63
N ARG A 509 7.34 -35.32 -18.29
CA ARG A 509 7.86 -35.01 -19.63
C ARG A 509 7.02 -35.59 -20.76
N GLU A 510 6.36 -36.72 -20.56
CA GLU A 510 5.51 -37.33 -21.59
C GLU A 510 4.20 -36.56 -21.84
N GLU A 511 3.74 -35.74 -20.87
CA GLU A 511 2.54 -34.91 -21.02
C GLU A 511 2.84 -33.44 -21.42
N GLY A 512 4.12 -33.08 -21.53
CA GLY A 512 4.62 -31.72 -21.76
C GLY A 512 5.06 -31.36 -23.20
N GLY A 513 4.87 -32.24 -24.19
CA GLY A 513 4.96 -31.83 -25.60
C GLY A 513 5.32 -32.92 -26.62
N ALA A 514 4.56 -32.98 -27.71
CA ALA A 514 5.02 -33.55 -28.98
C ALA A 514 4.76 -32.54 -30.14
N PRO A 515 5.76 -32.25 -31.00
CA PRO A 515 5.58 -31.47 -32.21
C PRO A 515 4.96 -32.33 -33.32
N ALA A 516 3.95 -31.79 -34.00
CA ALA A 516 3.38 -32.39 -35.20
C ALA A 516 4.32 -32.22 -36.40
N SER A 517 5.18 -33.20 -36.66
CA SER A 517 5.75 -33.40 -38.00
C SER A 517 6.20 -34.85 -38.19
N ARG A 518 5.37 -35.66 -38.86
CA ARG A 518 5.71 -36.77 -39.78
C ARG A 518 4.43 -37.52 -40.15
N ARG A 519 3.65 -37.00 -41.10
CA ARG A 519 2.80 -37.87 -41.92
C ARG A 519 3.62 -38.26 -43.15
N ARG A 520 4.02 -39.52 -43.17
CA ARG A 520 4.70 -40.18 -44.28
C ARG A 520 3.83 -40.14 -45.53
N GLU A 521 4.51 -39.96 -46.65
CA GLU A 521 4.16 -40.46 -47.97
C GLU A 521 3.66 -41.93 -47.98
N ARG A 522 2.80 -42.21 -48.97
CA ARG A 522 2.44 -43.51 -49.57
C ARG A 522 1.55 -44.41 -48.70
N ALA A 523 0.46 -44.99 -49.18
CA ALA A 523 0.06 -45.34 -50.55
C ALA A 523 -1.42 -45.03 -50.80
#